data_AF-A0A524M8E2-F1
#
_entry.id   AF-A0A524M8E2-F1
#
_cell.length_a   1.000
_cell.length_b   1.000
_cell.length_c   1.000
_cell.angle_alpha   90.00
_cell.angle_beta   90.00
_cell.angle_gamma   90.00
#
_symmetry.space_group_name_H-M   'P 1'
#
loop_
_entity.id
_entity.type
_entity.pdbx_description
1 polymer ?
#
loop_
_entity_poly.entity_id
_entity_poly.type
_entity_poly.pdbx_seq_one_letter_code
_entity_poly.pdbx_strand_id
1 'polypeptide(L)'
;MMTHHISPTQDVREKARKALTDYLIMFIPDSWKDPLEKLRIILQSNNDIDWEALKGHALMYFDEKRLPEDRVECLARIERLSDSFREIFTKLSPAEWHRTIEDIIQASNFRASKAALELRRSKIVDDLKLKESTLGKAKT
;
A
#
# COMPACT_ATOMS: atom_id res chain seq x y z
N MET A 1 -33.49 1.03 -6.61
CA MET A 1 -32.04 0.81 -6.82
C MET A 1 -31.39 2.18 -6.73
N MET A 2 -30.74 2.53 -5.61
CA MET A 2 -30.07 3.82 -5.49
C MET A 2 -28.64 3.71 -6.02
N THR A 3 -28.43 4.21 -7.23
CA THR A 3 -27.08 4.47 -7.75
C THR A 3 -26.52 5.67 -6.97
N HIS A 4 -25.65 5.40 -6.00
CA HIS A 4 -24.84 6.45 -5.38
C HIS A 4 -24.01 7.10 -6.48
N HIS A 5 -24.35 8.33 -6.87
CA HIS A 5 -23.47 9.17 -7.67
C HIS A 5 -22.23 9.46 -6.83
N ILE A 6 -21.21 8.61 -6.95
CA ILE A 6 -19.88 8.86 -6.38
C ILE A 6 -19.36 10.12 -7.06
N SER A 7 -19.06 11.15 -6.28
CA SER A 7 -18.48 12.38 -6.81
C SER A 7 -17.15 12.03 -7.52
N PRO A 8 -16.81 12.65 -8.66
CA PRO A 8 -15.54 12.40 -9.36
C PRO A 8 -14.31 12.54 -8.45
N THR A 9 -14.40 13.37 -7.41
CA THR A 9 -13.34 13.56 -6.40
C THR A 9 -13.27 12.40 -5.40
N GLN A 10 -14.37 11.73 -5.10
CA GLN A 10 -14.37 10.53 -4.25
C GLN A 10 -13.76 9.33 -4.97
N ASP A 11 -13.99 9.22 -6.28
CA ASP A 11 -13.43 8.15 -7.11
C ASP A 11 -11.89 8.21 -7.16
N VAL A 12 -11.32 9.39 -7.43
CA VAL A 12 -9.85 9.56 -7.41
C VAL A 12 -9.22 9.32 -6.04
N ARG A 13 -9.94 9.65 -4.95
CA ARG A 13 -9.47 9.36 -3.57
C ARG A 13 -9.42 7.86 -3.30
N GLU A 14 -10.42 7.10 -3.75
CA GLU A 14 -10.39 5.64 -3.60
C GLU A 14 -9.31 5.01 -4.48
N LYS A 15 -9.14 5.50 -5.72
CA LYS A 15 -8.07 5.05 -6.62
C LYS A 15 -6.68 5.25 -6.00
N ALA A 16 -6.41 6.43 -5.45
CA ALA A 16 -5.15 6.71 -4.74
C ALA A 16 -4.97 5.84 -3.49
N ARG A 17 -6.03 5.63 -2.69
CA ARG A 17 -6.00 4.70 -1.54
C ARG A 17 -5.68 3.28 -1.96
N LYS A 18 -6.31 2.80 -3.03
CA LYS A 18 -6.07 1.45 -3.55
C LYS A 18 -4.62 1.32 -4.03
N ALA A 19 -4.15 2.28 -4.83
CA ALA A 19 -2.78 2.25 -5.35
C ALA A 19 -1.73 2.24 -4.23
N LEU A 20 -1.91 3.08 -3.19
CA LEU A 20 -1.01 3.08 -2.03
C LEU A 20 -1.10 1.77 -1.25
N THR A 21 -2.30 1.23 -1.05
CA THR A 21 -2.47 -0.08 -0.41
C THR A 21 -1.75 -1.17 -1.19
N ASP A 22 -1.95 -1.26 -2.51
CA ASP A 22 -1.34 -2.26 -3.39
C ASP A 22 0.20 -2.18 -3.38
N TYR A 23 0.75 -0.98 -3.25
CA TYR A 23 2.19 -0.77 -3.07
C TYR A 23 2.67 -1.26 -1.69
N LEU A 24 1.99 -0.88 -0.59
CA LEU A 24 2.41 -1.23 0.76
C LEU A 24 2.36 -2.73 1.05
N ILE A 25 1.39 -3.44 0.48
CA ILE A 25 1.25 -4.90 0.70
C ILE A 25 2.41 -5.71 0.10
N MET A 26 3.16 -5.15 -0.86
CA MET A 26 4.35 -5.81 -1.42
C MET A 26 5.42 -6.09 -0.37
N PHE A 27 5.49 -5.22 0.63
CA PHE A 27 6.48 -5.33 1.68
C PHE A 27 6.10 -6.36 2.74
N ILE A 28 4.90 -6.94 2.71
CA ILE A 28 4.46 -7.94 3.69
C ILE A 28 5.11 -9.30 3.33
N PRO A 29 5.74 -10.02 4.28
CA PRO A 29 5.59 -9.94 5.74
C PRO A 29 6.49 -8.93 6.46
N ASP A 30 7.43 -8.31 5.75
CA ASP A 30 8.31 -7.29 6.30
C ASP A 30 7.57 -5.97 6.58
N SER A 31 8.31 -5.00 7.11
CA SER A 31 7.75 -3.70 7.50
C SER A 31 7.51 -2.81 6.27
N TRP A 32 6.24 -2.41 6.07
CA TRP A 32 5.83 -1.37 5.10
C TRP A 32 5.91 0.05 5.67
N LYS A 33 6.26 0.20 6.96
CA LYS A 33 6.23 1.50 7.66
C LYS A 33 7.28 2.48 7.12
N ASP A 34 8.49 2.01 6.86
CA ASP A 34 9.56 2.88 6.36
C ASP A 34 9.26 3.39 4.93
N PRO A 35 8.85 2.53 3.97
CA PRO A 35 8.36 2.99 2.66
C PRO A 35 7.22 4.01 2.77
N LEU A 36 6.28 3.78 3.70
CA LEU A 36 5.15 4.69 3.90
C LEU A 36 5.58 6.07 4.42
N GLU A 37 6.49 6.12 5.40
CA GLU A 37 6.95 7.38 5.98
C GLU A 37 7.75 8.21 4.97
N LYS A 38 8.55 7.58 4.10
CA LYS A 38 9.22 8.30 3.02
C LYS A 38 8.27 8.85 1.99
N LEU A 39 7.28 8.06 1.55
CA LEU A 39 6.24 8.54 0.65
C LEU A 39 5.48 9.74 1.26
N ARG A 40 5.17 9.67 2.55
CA ARG A 40 4.54 10.77 3.28
C ARG A 40 5.35 12.07 3.18
N ILE A 41 6.66 12.01 3.47
CA ILE A 41 7.55 13.18 3.42
C ILE A 41 7.54 13.82 2.02
N ILE A 42 7.64 13.02 0.97
CA ILE A 42 7.65 13.52 -0.42
C ILE A 42 6.31 14.16 -0.78
N LEU A 43 5.20 13.46 -0.49
CA LEU A 43 3.85 13.93 -0.77
C LEU A 43 3.48 15.18 0.03
N GLN A 44 4.06 15.40 1.22
CA GLN A 44 3.80 16.55 2.08
C GLN A 44 4.84 17.67 1.93
N SER A 45 5.71 17.62 0.92
CA SER A 45 6.67 18.70 0.64
C SER A 45 5.96 19.97 0.18
N ASN A 46 6.43 21.14 0.66
CA ASN A 46 5.73 22.43 0.50
C ASN A 46 5.88 23.06 -0.89
N ASN A 47 6.82 22.59 -1.71
CA ASN A 47 7.15 23.15 -3.03
C ASN A 47 7.16 21.98 -4.01
N ASP A 48 6.19 21.95 -4.93
CA ASP A 48 6.07 21.03 -6.07
C ASP A 48 6.57 19.59 -5.87
N ILE A 49 5.64 18.64 -5.91
CA ILE A 49 5.99 17.22 -5.76
C ILE A 49 6.81 16.76 -6.96
N ASP A 50 8.06 16.38 -6.72
CA ASP A 50 8.88 15.66 -7.68
C ASP A 50 8.39 14.20 -7.79
N TRP A 51 7.55 13.95 -8.80
CA TRP A 51 6.97 12.65 -9.08
C TRP A 51 8.01 11.61 -9.52
N GLU A 52 9.11 12.03 -10.15
CA GLU A 52 10.17 11.10 -10.55
C GLU A 52 11.02 10.69 -9.35
N ALA A 53 11.29 11.63 -8.42
CA ALA A 53 11.87 11.30 -7.13
C ALA A 53 10.97 10.35 -6.32
N LEU A 54 9.65 10.58 -6.31
CA LEU A 54 8.69 9.66 -5.66
C LEU A 54 8.81 8.23 -6.20
N LYS A 55 8.86 8.07 -7.53
CA LYS A 55 9.01 6.76 -8.17
C LYS A 55 10.38 6.14 -7.90
N GLY A 56 11.45 6.93 -7.98
CA GLY A 56 12.81 6.48 -7.68
C GLY A 56 12.95 5.98 -6.25
N HIS A 57 12.40 6.71 -5.27
CA HIS A 57 12.39 6.28 -3.88
C HIS A 57 11.55 5.01 -3.68
N ALA A 58 10.39 4.90 -4.32
CA ALA A 58 9.57 3.71 -4.24
C ALA A 58 10.27 2.46 -4.81
N LEU A 59 11.00 2.62 -5.92
CA LEU A 59 11.76 1.55 -6.55
C LEU A 59 12.98 1.12 -5.71
N MET A 60 13.67 2.08 -5.09
CA MET A 60 14.82 1.80 -4.23
C MET A 60 14.46 0.84 -3.09
N TYR A 61 13.28 1.02 -2.47
CA TYR A 61 12.81 0.13 -1.41
C TYR A 61 12.53 -1.29 -1.89
N PHE A 62 12.03 -1.46 -3.12
CA PHE A 62 11.85 -2.78 -3.73
C PHE A 62 13.21 -3.49 -3.90
N ASP A 63 14.19 -2.78 -4.46
CA ASP A 63 15.53 -3.32 -4.71
C ASP A 63 16.26 -3.67 -3.40
N GLU A 64 16.16 -2.80 -2.38
CA GLU A 64 16.77 -3.00 -1.06
C GLU A 64 16.18 -4.22 -0.33
N LYS A 65 14.85 -4.40 -0.42
CA LYS A 65 14.15 -5.49 0.26
C LYS A 65 14.18 -6.81 -0.50
N ARG A 66 14.71 -6.82 -1.73
CA ARG A 66 14.77 -8.01 -2.61
C ARG A 66 13.42 -8.73 -2.66
N LEU A 67 12.36 -7.95 -2.85
CA LEU A 67 11.01 -8.48 -2.80
C LEU A 67 10.82 -9.53 -3.92
N PRO A 68 10.06 -10.59 -3.66
CA PRO A 68 9.93 -11.72 -4.58
C PRO A 68 9.03 -11.42 -5.79
N GLU A 69 8.38 -10.25 -5.84
CA GLU A 69 7.51 -9.89 -6.97
C GLU A 69 8.29 -9.67 -8.27
N ASP A 70 7.61 -9.93 -9.40
CA ASP A 70 8.10 -9.55 -10.72
C ASP A 70 8.36 -8.04 -10.74
N ARG A 71 9.59 -7.67 -11.11
CA ARG A 71 10.02 -6.27 -11.24
C ARG A 71 9.09 -5.47 -12.15
N VAL A 72 8.51 -6.09 -13.17
CA VAL A 72 7.52 -5.46 -14.06
C VAL A 72 6.25 -5.08 -13.29
N GLU A 73 5.75 -5.97 -12.44
CA GLU A 73 4.57 -5.72 -11.62
C GLU A 73 4.85 -4.65 -10.55
N CYS A 74 6.06 -4.64 -9.97
CA CYS A 74 6.48 -3.59 -9.05
C CYS A 74 6.48 -2.21 -9.74
N LEU A 75 7.13 -2.09 -10.89
CA LEU A 75 7.15 -0.86 -11.67
C LEU A 75 5.74 -0.42 -12.05
N ALA A 76 4.88 -1.35 -12.47
CA ALA A 76 3.49 -1.04 -12.79
C ALA A 76 2.71 -0.53 -11.57
N ARG A 77 2.95 -1.06 -10.37
CA ARG A 77 2.35 -0.56 -9.12
C ARG A 77 2.86 0.83 -8.76
N ILE A 78 4.16 1.09 -8.93
CA ILE A 78 4.77 2.40 -8.67
C ILE A 78 4.23 3.46 -9.63
N GLU A 79 4.10 3.14 -10.92
CA GLU A 79 3.51 4.06 -11.89
C GLU A 79 2.02 4.34 -11.56
N ARG A 80 1.23 3.31 -11.26
CA ARG A 80 -0.17 3.48 -10.82
C ARG A 80 -0.30 4.34 -9.56
N LEU A 81 0.63 4.19 -8.62
CA LEU A 81 0.71 4.99 -7.40
C LEU A 81 0.96 6.46 -7.72
N SER A 82 2.01 6.73 -8.51
CA SER A 82 2.41 8.09 -8.90
C SER A 82 1.30 8.78 -9.69
N ASP A 83 0.73 8.10 -10.69
CA ASP A 83 -0.35 8.64 -11.51
C ASP A 83 -1.61 8.94 -10.70
N SER A 84 -1.97 8.08 -9.75
CA SER A 84 -3.15 8.31 -8.90
C SER A 84 -2.97 9.51 -7.97
N PHE A 85 -1.77 9.70 -7.42
CA PHE A 85 -1.47 10.87 -6.61
C PHE A 85 -1.34 12.15 -7.43
N ARG A 86 -0.75 12.08 -8.62
CA ARG A 86 -0.68 13.20 -9.55
C ARG A 86 -2.08 13.63 -9.99
N GLU A 87 -2.95 12.67 -10.31
CA GLU A 87 -4.33 12.95 -10.70
C GLU A 87 -5.10 13.69 -9.60
N ILE A 88 -5.01 13.23 -8.35
CA ILE A 88 -5.71 13.92 -7.25
C ILE A 88 -5.05 15.24 -6.86
N PHE A 89 -3.71 15.38 -6.99
CA PHE A 89 -2.99 16.63 -6.76
C PHE A 89 -3.51 17.76 -7.67
N THR A 90 -3.75 17.46 -8.96
CA THR A 90 -4.30 18.46 -9.91
C THR A 90 -5.73 18.90 -9.62
N LYS A 91 -6.46 18.18 -8.75
CA LYS A 91 -7.87 18.41 -8.43
C LYS A 91 -8.08 19.11 -7.09
N LEU A 92 -7.03 19.33 -6.30
CA LEU A 92 -7.12 19.84 -4.93
C LEU A 92 -6.32 21.13 -4.76
N SER A 93 -6.80 22.01 -3.89
CA SER A 93 -5.96 23.10 -3.37
C SER A 93 -4.85 22.55 -2.46
N PRO A 94 -3.75 23.30 -2.22
CA PRO A 94 -2.69 22.86 -1.31
C PRO A 94 -3.19 22.50 0.10
N ALA A 95 -4.15 23.25 0.64
CA ALA A 95 -4.72 22.97 1.96
C ALA A 95 -5.54 21.65 1.98
N GLU A 96 -6.33 21.41 0.93
CA GLU A 96 -7.09 20.16 0.79
C GLU A 96 -6.19 18.96 0.52
N TRP A 97 -5.06 19.18 -0.17
CA TRP A 97 -4.07 18.16 -0.46
C TRP A 97 -3.50 17.55 0.82
N HIS A 98 -2.96 18.37 1.74
CA HIS A 98 -2.35 17.85 2.96
C HIS A 98 -3.32 17.00 3.80
N ARG A 99 -4.57 17.46 3.93
CA ARG A 99 -5.61 16.71 4.64
C ARG A 99 -5.97 15.41 3.90
N THR A 100 -6.16 15.49 2.59
CA THR A 100 -6.56 14.33 1.79
C THR A 100 -5.47 13.26 1.75
N ILE A 101 -4.20 13.66 1.67
CA ILE A 101 -3.07 12.72 1.72
C ILE A 101 -2.97 12.02 3.07
N GLU A 102 -3.15 12.75 4.17
CA GLU A 102 -3.15 12.14 5.50
C GLU A 102 -4.25 11.08 5.63
N ASP A 103 -5.47 11.39 5.17
CA ASP A 103 -6.59 10.44 5.15
C ASP A 103 -6.27 9.19 4.30
N ILE A 104 -5.65 9.38 3.12
CA ILE A 104 -5.23 8.28 2.24
C ILE A 104 -4.16 7.41 2.90
N ILE A 105 -3.16 8.02 3.54
CA ILE A 105 -2.06 7.34 4.23
C ILE A 105 -2.60 6.52 5.40
N GLN A 106 -3.46 7.10 6.24
CA GLN A 106 -4.04 6.42 7.39
C GLN A 106 -4.88 5.21 6.96
N ALA A 107 -5.74 5.37 5.96
CA ALA A 107 -6.55 4.27 5.44
C ALA A 107 -5.70 3.15 4.82
N SER A 108 -4.66 3.51 4.06
CA SER A 108 -3.77 2.53 3.42
C SER A 108 -2.92 1.78 4.45
N ASN A 109 -2.43 2.48 5.48
CA ASN A 109 -1.72 1.87 6.60
C ASN A 109 -2.61 0.89 7.37
N PHE A 110 -3.87 1.25 7.63
CA PHE A 110 -4.84 0.35 8.25
C PHE A 110 -5.07 -0.91 7.40
N ARG A 111 -5.25 -0.76 6.09
CA ARG A 111 -5.43 -1.89 5.15
C ARG A 111 -4.20 -2.79 5.09
N ALA A 112 -2.99 -2.23 5.03
CA ALA A 112 -1.74 -2.99 5.07
C ALA A 112 -1.57 -3.72 6.41
N SER A 113 -1.88 -3.04 7.53
CA SER A 113 -1.87 -3.65 8.86
C SER A 113 -2.80 -4.85 8.95
N LYS A 114 -4.02 -4.72 8.41
CA LYS A 114 -5.00 -5.80 8.34
C LYS A 114 -4.47 -6.98 7.52
N ALA A 115 -3.92 -6.73 6.33
CA ALA A 115 -3.33 -7.78 5.49
C ALA A 115 -2.20 -8.52 6.21
N ALA A 116 -1.34 -7.80 6.94
CA ALA A 116 -0.27 -8.42 7.72
C ALA A 116 -0.80 -9.30 8.87
N LEU A 117 -1.88 -8.88 9.54
CA LEU A 117 -2.54 -9.68 10.57
C LEU A 117 -3.19 -10.95 9.98
N GLU A 118 -3.85 -10.83 8.84
CA GLU A 118 -4.47 -11.96 8.14
C GLU A 118 -3.43 -12.99 7.71
N LEU A 119 -2.28 -12.55 7.19
CA LEU A 119 -1.16 -13.43 6.84
C LEU A 119 -0.55 -14.12 8.08
N ARG A 120 -0.43 -13.41 9.20
CA ARG A 120 0.04 -14.04 10.46
C ARG A 120 -0.95 -15.08 10.97
N ARG A 121 -2.25 -14.78 10.88
CA ARG A 121 -3.30 -15.71 11.31
C ARG A 121 -3.34 -16.96 10.45
N SER A 122 -3.21 -16.84 9.12
CA SER A 122 -3.17 -18.02 8.24
C SER A 122 -1.99 -18.91 8.56
N LYS A 123 -0.78 -18.35 8.73
CA LYS A 123 0.41 -19.10 9.16
C LYS A 123 0.19 -19.88 10.46
N ILE A 124 -0.41 -19.24 11.48
CA ILE A 124 -0.71 -19.91 12.76
C ILE A 124 -1.70 -21.07 12.56
N VAL A 125 -2.75 -20.87 11.76
CA VAL A 125 -3.74 -21.93 11.48
C VAL A 125 -3.10 -23.10 10.74
N ASP A 126 -2.23 -22.81 9.77
CA ASP A 126 -1.53 -23.84 9.00
C ASP A 126 -0.54 -24.62 9.89
N ASP A 127 0.20 -23.92 10.75
CA ASP A 127 1.10 -24.54 11.74
C ASP A 127 0.35 -25.45 12.73
N LEU A 128 -0.85 -25.04 13.17
CA LEU A 128 -1.69 -25.85 14.07
C LEU A 128 -2.19 -27.13 13.37
N LYS A 129 -2.65 -27.02 12.12
CA LYS A 129 -3.07 -28.19 11.32
C LYS A 129 -1.91 -29.16 11.07
N LEU A 130 -0.71 -28.63 10.81
CA LEU A 130 0.50 -29.44 10.63
C LEU A 130 0.85 -30.20 11.92
N LYS A 131 0.81 -29.53 13.08
CA LYS A 131 1.04 -30.19 14.38
C LYS A 131 0.02 -31.28 14.69
N GLU A 132 -1.27 -31.06 14.42
CA GLU A 132 -2.31 -32.10 14.57
C GLU A 132 -2.06 -33.31 13.66
N SER A 133 -1.69 -33.08 12.40
CA SER A 133 -1.39 -34.17 11.45
C SER A 133 -0.15 -35.00 11.83
N THR A 134 0.82 -34.39 12.52
CA THR A 134 2.07 -35.04 12.94
C THR A 134 1.86 -35.85 14.22
N LEU A 135 1.04 -35.34 15.15
CA LEU A 135 0.62 -36.04 16.37
C LEU A 135 -0.28 -37.25 16.07
N GLY A 136 -1.09 -37.20 15.01
CA GLY A 136 -1.91 -38.32 14.56
C GLY A 136 -1.10 -39.49 13.99
N LYS A 137 0.06 -39.24 13.36
CA LYS A 137 0.94 -40.28 12.80
C LYS A 137 1.86 -40.95 13.82
N ALA A 138 2.11 -40.32 14.97
CA ALA A 138 2.98 -40.87 16.02
C ALA A 138 2.26 -41.86 16.97
N LYS A 139 0.95 -42.11 16.76
CA LYS A 139 0.16 -43.09 17.52
C LYS A 139 -0.28 -44.25 16.62
N THR A 140 0.68 -45.03 16.14
CA THR A 140 0.49 -46.38 15.58
C THR A 140 1.79 -47.13 15.73
#